data_AF-A0AAE4P885-F1
#
_entry.id   AF-A0AAE4P885-F1
#
_cell.length_a   1.000
_cell.length_b   1.000
_cell.length_c   1.000
_cell.angle_alpha   90.00
_cell.angle_beta   90.00
_cell.angle_gamma   90.00
#
_symmetry.space_group_name_H-M   'P 1'
#
loop_
_entity.id
_entity.type
_entity.pdbx_description
1 polymer ?
#
loop_
_entity_poly.entity_id
_entity_poly.type
_entity_poly.pdbx_seq_one_letter_code
_entity_poly.pdbx_strand_id
1 'polypeptide(L)'
;MKPNKKLFLGVVEQVSAACRPEGFVEHPAYDPGWEPANQAYEASLIRLVNAEFIDQLEICFYPSLRSFSFDVTRIVNSFGFTSVDDIPQDAGLWTESWLYQPFDRYSLLSGQKWNPFSHFLQFRIGKRQPIDVDVEAAKISQRFVRNSKYLYGALSGTYKGQMVHVAHHEIERPQ
;
A
#
# COMPACT_ATOMS: atom_id res chain seq x y z
N MET A 1 -14.48 -14.34 14.53
CA MET A 1 -13.95 -13.14 13.83
C MET A 1 -14.86 -12.79 12.66
N LYS A 2 -15.18 -11.50 12.42
CA LYS A 2 -16.05 -11.08 11.29
C LYS A 2 -15.41 -11.48 9.94
N PRO A 3 -16.17 -11.94 8.92
CA PRO A 3 -15.62 -12.42 7.64
C PRO A 3 -14.69 -11.43 6.96
N ASN A 4 -15.05 -10.14 6.96
CA ASN A 4 -14.23 -9.06 6.38
C ASN A 4 -12.88 -8.90 7.07
N LYS A 5 -12.84 -8.97 8.40
CA LYS A 5 -11.59 -8.91 9.17
C LYS A 5 -10.71 -10.14 8.88
N LYS A 6 -11.31 -11.35 8.81
CA LYS A 6 -10.57 -12.57 8.46
C LYS A 6 -9.95 -12.46 7.06
N LEU A 7 -10.74 -12.03 6.08
CA LEU A 7 -10.29 -11.84 4.71
C LEU A 7 -9.16 -10.82 4.60
N PHE A 8 -9.31 -9.67 5.25
CA PHE A 8 -8.29 -8.64 5.29
C PHE A 8 -6.97 -9.16 5.86
N LEU A 9 -6.99 -9.76 7.05
CA LEU A 9 -5.77 -10.28 7.68
C LEU A 9 -5.11 -11.39 6.85
N GLY A 10 -5.90 -12.26 6.22
CA GLY A 10 -5.35 -13.30 5.34
C GLY A 10 -4.69 -12.75 4.08
N VAL A 11 -5.16 -11.61 3.54
CA VAL A 11 -4.49 -10.90 2.45
C VAL A 11 -3.22 -10.22 2.94
N VAL A 12 -3.27 -9.52 4.08
CA VAL A 12 -2.09 -8.85 4.68
C VAL A 12 -0.96 -9.87 4.89
N GLU A 13 -1.24 -11.01 5.51
CA GLU A 13 -0.23 -12.06 5.74
C GLU A 13 0.49 -12.50 4.45
N GLN A 14 -0.27 -12.82 3.41
CA GLN A 14 0.28 -13.31 2.14
C GLN A 14 1.00 -12.20 1.37
N VAL A 15 0.48 -10.97 1.40
CA VAL A 15 1.11 -9.81 0.76
C VAL A 15 2.41 -9.44 1.47
N SER A 16 2.43 -9.40 2.80
CA SER A 16 3.65 -9.18 3.59
C SER A 16 4.72 -10.19 3.25
N ALA A 17 4.37 -11.48 3.20
CA ALA A 17 5.31 -12.53 2.81
C ALA A 17 5.90 -12.30 1.39
N ALA A 18 5.09 -11.81 0.45
CA ALA A 18 5.54 -11.50 -0.91
C ALA A 18 6.39 -10.22 -0.99
N CYS A 19 6.21 -9.27 -0.09
CA CYS A 19 6.95 -8.00 -0.06
C CYS A 19 8.29 -8.09 0.69
N ARG A 20 8.49 -9.08 1.58
CA ARG A 20 9.74 -9.26 2.35
C ARG A 20 11.00 -9.34 1.49
N PRO A 21 11.05 -10.06 0.35
CA PRO A 21 12.23 -10.08 -0.52
C PRO A 21 12.61 -8.70 -1.09
N GLU A 22 11.65 -7.77 -1.14
CA GLU A 22 11.84 -6.40 -1.61
C GLU A 22 12.21 -5.43 -0.46
N GLY A 23 12.47 -5.96 0.74
CA GLY A 23 12.89 -5.23 1.93
C GLY A 23 11.76 -4.64 2.77
N PHE A 24 10.49 -4.90 2.43
CA PHE A 24 9.35 -4.46 3.23
C PHE A 24 9.17 -5.31 4.48
N VAL A 25 8.89 -4.63 5.59
CA VAL A 25 8.51 -5.22 6.88
C VAL A 25 7.22 -4.57 7.39
N GLU A 26 6.60 -5.16 8.40
CA GLU A 26 5.43 -4.60 9.06
C GLU A 26 5.75 -3.21 9.66
N HIS A 27 4.83 -2.25 9.52
CA HIS A 27 5.06 -0.89 10.01
C HIS A 27 5.06 -0.85 11.55
N PRO A 28 6.09 -0.28 12.21
CA PRO A 28 6.24 -0.38 13.67
C PRO A 28 5.15 0.39 14.45
N ALA A 29 4.56 1.43 13.85
CA ALA A 29 3.52 2.25 14.48
C ALA A 29 2.06 1.88 14.15
N TYR A 30 1.82 1.11 13.09
CA TYR A 30 0.45 0.89 12.58
C TYR A 30 0.07 -0.58 12.62
N ASP A 31 -0.79 -0.92 13.57
CA ASP A 31 -1.39 -2.25 13.66
C ASP A 31 -2.47 -2.48 12.57
N PRO A 32 -2.49 -3.64 11.89
CA PRO A 32 -3.55 -4.00 10.97
C PRO A 32 -4.94 -3.95 11.63
N GLY A 33 -5.80 -3.06 11.16
CA GLY A 33 -7.00 -2.67 11.90
C GLY A 33 -8.16 -2.20 11.04
N TRP A 34 -9.28 -1.88 11.71
CA TRP A 34 -10.38 -1.14 11.11
C TRP A 34 -10.16 0.33 11.41
N GLU A 35 -10.14 1.17 10.36
CA GLU A 35 -10.06 2.62 10.46
C GLU A 35 -11.47 3.22 10.25
N PRO A 36 -12.14 3.69 11.32
CA PRO A 36 -13.49 4.25 11.21
C PRO A 36 -13.61 5.47 10.29
N ALA A 37 -12.59 6.34 10.25
CA ALA A 37 -12.64 7.58 9.46
C ALA A 37 -12.68 7.27 7.95
N ASN A 38 -11.93 6.25 7.52
CA ASN A 38 -11.84 5.84 6.12
C ASN A 38 -12.86 4.75 5.76
N GLN A 39 -13.57 4.20 6.75
CA GLN A 39 -14.47 3.04 6.62
C GLN A 39 -13.79 1.86 5.91
N ALA A 40 -12.54 1.61 6.25
CA ALA A 40 -11.69 0.61 5.64
C ALA A 40 -10.96 -0.24 6.68
N TYR A 41 -10.52 -1.43 6.28
CA TYR A 41 -9.45 -2.10 7.00
C TYR A 41 -8.12 -1.69 6.38
N GLU A 42 -7.14 -1.34 7.20
CA GLU A 42 -5.86 -0.78 6.76
C GLU A 42 -4.69 -1.47 7.47
N ALA A 43 -3.61 -1.67 6.72
CA ALA A 43 -2.31 -2.13 7.19
C ALA A 43 -1.24 -1.48 6.34
N SER A 44 -0.07 -1.26 6.94
CA SER A 44 1.06 -0.64 6.26
C SER A 44 2.28 -1.54 6.39
N LEU A 45 3.03 -1.67 5.29
CA LEU A 45 4.40 -2.18 5.31
C LEU A 45 5.35 -1.03 5.01
N ILE A 46 6.56 -1.08 5.54
CA ILE A 46 7.57 -0.04 5.36
C ILE A 46 8.90 -0.64 4.94
N ARG A 47 9.66 0.11 4.14
CA ARG A 47 11.08 -0.15 3.91
C ARG A 47 11.86 1.15 3.84
N LEU A 48 13.10 1.09 4.31
CA LEU A 48 14.10 2.10 4.00
C LEU A 48 14.77 1.73 2.69
N VAL A 49 14.52 2.53 1.65
CA VAL A 49 15.22 2.43 0.39
C VAL A 49 16.46 3.29 0.55
N ASN A 50 17.57 2.65 0.93
CA ASN A 50 18.83 3.31 1.27
C ASN A 50 18.63 4.43 2.35
N ALA A 51 19.57 5.37 2.47
CA ALA A 51 19.45 6.49 3.42
C ALA A 51 18.64 7.68 2.89
N GLU A 52 18.13 7.62 1.66
CA GLU A 52 17.52 8.72 0.92
C GLU A 52 15.99 8.65 0.92
N PHE A 53 15.39 7.45 0.93
CA PHE A 53 13.94 7.30 0.77
C PHE A 53 13.33 6.29 1.75
N ILE A 54 12.08 6.54 2.09
CA ILE A 54 11.20 5.64 2.83
C ILE A 54 10.04 5.29 1.92
N ASP A 55 9.79 4.00 1.69
CA ASP A 55 8.61 3.53 0.97
C ASP A 55 7.63 2.90 1.98
N GLN A 56 6.39 3.39 1.99
CA GLN A 56 5.27 2.81 2.73
C GLN A 56 4.27 2.19 1.76
N LEU A 57 4.08 0.87 1.82
CA LEU A 57 3.03 0.16 1.10
C LEU A 57 1.76 0.13 1.95
N GLU A 58 0.70 0.76 1.45
CA GLU A 58 -0.63 0.77 2.05
C GLU A 58 -1.45 -0.41 1.50
N ILE A 59 -2.07 -1.17 2.40
CA ILE A 59 -3.00 -2.26 2.08
C ILE A 59 -4.37 -1.86 2.63
N CYS A 60 -5.28 -1.42 1.76
CA CYS A 60 -6.61 -1.00 2.18
C CYS A 60 -7.68 -1.94 1.63
N PHE A 61 -8.61 -2.38 2.49
CA PHE A 61 -9.79 -3.14 2.12
C PHE A 61 -11.05 -2.35 2.45
N TYR A 62 -11.85 -2.07 1.43
CA TYR A 62 -13.12 -1.35 1.55
C TYR A 62 -14.29 -2.35 1.45
N PRO A 63 -14.94 -2.74 2.56
CA PRO A 63 -15.98 -3.77 2.51
C PRO A 63 -17.21 -3.37 1.70
N SER A 64 -17.55 -2.07 1.70
CA SER A 64 -18.65 -1.50 0.91
C SER A 64 -18.40 -1.62 -0.60
N LEU A 65 -17.17 -1.34 -1.03
CA LEU A 65 -16.76 -1.45 -2.44
C LEU A 65 -16.36 -2.87 -2.83
N ARG A 66 -16.16 -3.77 -1.85
CA ARG A 66 -15.71 -5.14 -2.07
C ARG A 66 -14.40 -5.17 -2.88
N SER A 67 -13.44 -4.35 -2.47
CA SER A 67 -12.17 -4.23 -3.18
C SER A 67 -11.01 -3.91 -2.26
N PHE A 68 -9.85 -4.46 -2.62
CA PHE A 68 -8.56 -4.03 -2.10
C PHE A 68 -7.92 -2.96 -3.00
N SER A 69 -7.14 -2.07 -2.40
CA SER A 69 -6.15 -1.21 -3.04
C SER A 69 -4.77 -1.46 -2.43
N PHE A 70 -3.74 -1.23 -3.26
CA PHE A 70 -2.34 -1.36 -2.90
C PHE A 70 -1.59 -0.20 -3.53
N ASP A 71 -1.09 0.70 -2.69
CA ASP A 71 -0.42 1.92 -3.12
C ASP A 71 0.89 2.06 -2.35
N VAL A 72 1.95 2.55 -3.02
CA VAL A 72 3.22 2.84 -2.35
C VAL A 72 3.40 4.34 -2.30
N THR A 73 3.58 4.86 -1.09
CA THR A 73 3.97 6.25 -0.85
C THR A 73 5.47 6.28 -0.62
N ARG A 74 6.20 7.01 -1.47
CA ARG A 74 7.64 7.27 -1.32
C ARG A 74 7.85 8.65 -0.73
N ILE A 75 8.59 8.71 0.36
CA ILE A 75 8.91 9.93 1.11
C ILE A 75 10.42 10.08 1.12
N VAL A 76 10.92 11.32 1.01
CA VAL A 76 12.33 11.62 1.24
C VAL A 76 12.66 11.37 2.70
N ASN A 77 13.74 10.65 3.00
CA ASN A 77 14.23 10.42 4.34
C ASN A 77 14.89 11.67 4.94
N SER A 78 14.12 12.72 5.16
CA SER A 78 14.60 13.97 5.77
C SER A 78 15.00 13.82 7.24
N PHE A 79 14.62 12.72 7.88
CA PHE A 79 14.88 12.45 9.29
C PHE A 79 16.23 11.78 9.53
N GLY A 80 16.89 11.31 8.47
CA GLY A 80 18.17 10.62 8.57
C GLY A 80 18.08 9.24 9.23
N PHE A 81 16.94 8.56 9.10
CA PHE A 81 16.79 7.19 9.61
C PHE A 81 17.76 6.25 8.90
N THR A 82 18.40 5.37 9.67
CA THR A 82 19.39 4.42 9.14
C THR A 82 18.93 2.96 9.28
N SER A 83 17.98 2.71 10.19
CA SER A 83 17.27 1.45 10.38
C SER A 83 15.76 1.69 10.48
N VAL A 84 14.96 0.68 10.13
CA VAL A 84 13.50 0.72 10.32
C VAL A 84 13.16 0.82 11.81
N ASP A 85 14.04 0.32 12.68
CA ASP A 85 13.90 0.43 14.14
C ASP A 85 14.01 1.88 14.64
N ASP A 86 14.56 2.79 13.83
CA ASP A 86 14.67 4.22 14.17
C ASP A 86 13.33 4.96 13.94
N ILE A 87 12.38 4.35 13.24
CA ILE A 87 11.07 4.95 12.94
C ILE A 87 10.25 5.06 14.24
N PRO A 88 9.60 6.21 14.51
CA PRO A 88 8.71 6.36 15.65
C PRO A 88 7.69 5.23 15.74
N GLN A 89 7.57 4.62 16.92
CA GLN A 89 6.57 3.58 17.19
C GLN A 89 5.19 4.16 17.54
N ASP A 90 5.13 5.47 17.83
CA ASP A 90 3.88 6.18 18.04
C ASP A 90 3.33 6.69 16.70
N ALA A 91 2.07 6.32 16.41
CA ALA A 91 1.41 6.68 15.15
C ALA A 91 1.21 8.19 14.99
N GLY A 92 1.00 8.93 16.09
CA GLY A 92 0.89 10.38 16.08
C GLY A 92 2.21 11.03 15.68
N LEU A 93 3.30 10.65 16.35
CA LEU A 93 4.64 11.14 16.04
C LEU A 93 5.07 10.80 14.61
N TRP A 94 4.77 9.59 14.13
CA TRP A 94 5.01 9.23 12.74
C TRP A 94 4.21 10.14 11.81
N THR A 95 2.90 10.27 12.01
CA THR A 95 2.03 11.11 11.18
C THR A 95 2.54 12.55 11.12
N GLU A 96 2.84 13.15 12.27
CA GLU A 96 3.37 14.51 12.36
C GLU A 96 4.70 14.68 11.62
N SER A 97 5.55 13.65 11.61
CA SER A 97 6.84 13.69 10.94
C SER A 97 6.68 13.92 9.44
N TRP A 98 5.76 13.21 8.77
CA TRP A 98 5.63 13.27 7.31
C TRP A 98 4.43 14.07 6.78
N LEU A 99 3.51 14.54 7.63
CA LEU A 99 2.28 15.25 7.25
C LEU A 99 2.50 16.43 6.30
N TYR A 100 3.68 17.05 6.35
CA TYR A 100 4.03 18.23 5.55
C TYR A 100 5.23 17.99 4.61
N GLN A 101 5.53 16.72 4.32
CA GLN A 101 6.61 16.36 3.42
C GLN A 101 6.06 16.08 2.02
N PRO A 102 6.72 16.57 0.96
CA PRO A 102 6.42 16.13 -0.38
C PRO A 102 6.58 14.61 -0.49
N PHE A 103 5.69 13.98 -1.25
CA PHE A 103 5.75 12.54 -1.47
C PHE A 103 5.27 12.18 -2.87
N ASP A 104 5.73 11.01 -3.32
CA ASP A 104 5.29 10.41 -4.57
C ASP A 104 4.40 9.21 -4.26
N ARG A 105 3.20 9.18 -4.84
CA ARG A 105 2.30 8.03 -4.73
C ARG A 105 2.33 7.19 -6.00
N TYR A 106 2.63 5.91 -5.84
CA TYR A 106 2.70 4.92 -6.90
C TYR A 106 1.48 4.00 -6.80
N SER A 107 0.61 4.09 -7.80
CA SER A 107 -0.65 3.34 -7.85
C SER A 107 -0.74 2.47 -9.10
N LEU A 108 -1.21 1.24 -8.96
CA LEU A 108 -1.43 0.36 -10.11
C LEU A 108 -2.62 0.84 -10.94
N LEU A 109 -2.49 0.77 -12.26
CA LEU A 109 -3.55 1.08 -13.22
C LEU A 109 -4.12 -0.21 -13.84
N SER A 110 -5.40 -0.15 -14.23
CA SER A 110 -6.10 -1.24 -14.91
C SER A 110 -5.64 -1.52 -16.36
N GLY A 111 -4.66 -0.75 -16.86
CA GLY A 111 -3.81 -1.17 -17.98
C GLY A 111 -4.32 -0.92 -19.39
N GLN A 112 -5.31 -0.05 -19.59
CA GLN A 112 -5.69 0.35 -20.93
C GLN A 112 -4.80 1.48 -21.45
N LYS A 113 -3.81 1.12 -22.28
CA LYS A 113 -2.85 2.05 -22.94
C LYS A 113 -3.48 3.25 -23.67
N TRP A 114 -4.75 3.13 -24.06
CA TRP A 114 -5.46 4.10 -24.90
C TRP A 114 -6.57 4.83 -24.16
N ASN A 115 -6.83 4.49 -22.90
CA ASN A 115 -7.94 5.07 -22.16
C ASN A 115 -7.42 6.23 -21.29
N PRO A 116 -7.74 7.49 -21.65
CA PRO A 116 -7.36 8.65 -20.84
C PRO A 116 -8.04 8.65 -19.45
N PHE A 117 -9.07 7.80 -19.27
CA PHE A 117 -9.73 7.56 -17.98
C PHE A 117 -9.18 6.32 -17.28
N SER A 118 -7.91 5.96 -17.47
CA SER A 118 -7.29 4.79 -16.84
C SER A 118 -7.60 4.78 -15.34
N HIS A 119 -8.45 3.85 -14.92
CA HIS A 119 -8.84 3.75 -13.52
C HIS A 119 -7.78 2.99 -12.73
N PHE A 120 -7.58 3.41 -11.47
CA PHE A 120 -6.82 2.66 -10.49
C PHE A 120 -7.28 1.19 -10.45
N LEU A 121 -6.31 0.28 -10.38
CA LEU A 121 -6.55 -1.14 -10.40
C LEU A 121 -7.23 -1.56 -9.10
N GLN A 122 -8.54 -1.81 -9.17
CA GLN A 122 -9.28 -2.36 -8.04
C GLN A 122 -9.14 -3.89 -7.98
N PHE A 123 -8.71 -4.38 -6.83
CA PHE A 123 -8.61 -5.81 -6.53
C PHE A 123 -9.95 -6.30 -5.95
N ARG A 124 -10.94 -6.40 -6.84
CA ARG A 124 -12.32 -6.77 -6.47
C ARG A 124 -12.45 -8.21 -6.00
N ILE A 125 -13.23 -8.40 -4.94
CA ILE A 125 -13.65 -9.70 -4.42
C ILE A 125 -14.94 -10.18 -5.10
N GLY A 126 -15.19 -11.49 -5.05
CA GLY A 126 -16.40 -12.10 -5.57
C GLY A 126 -17.71 -11.49 -5.02
N LYS A 127 -18.76 -11.50 -5.85
CA LYS A 127 -20.09 -11.03 -5.43
C LYS A 127 -20.91 -12.09 -4.67
N ARG A 128 -20.56 -13.37 -4.85
CA ARG A 128 -21.27 -14.54 -4.30
C ARG A 128 -21.22 -14.54 -2.77
N GLN A 129 -22.32 -14.96 -2.15
CA GLN A 129 -22.43 -15.15 -0.70
C GLN A 129 -22.79 -16.62 -0.39
N PRO A 130 -22.28 -17.20 0.70
CA PRO A 130 -21.24 -16.62 1.57
C PRO A 130 -19.89 -16.48 0.85
N ILE A 131 -19.07 -15.51 1.28
CA ILE A 131 -17.71 -15.34 0.76
C ILE A 131 -16.84 -16.49 1.27
N ASP A 132 -16.20 -17.19 0.35
CA ASP A 132 -15.08 -18.08 0.69
C ASP A 132 -13.84 -17.22 0.94
N VAL A 133 -13.55 -17.00 2.23
CA VAL A 133 -12.51 -16.08 2.68
C VAL A 133 -11.13 -16.52 2.21
N ASP A 134 -10.84 -17.82 2.28
CA ASP A 134 -9.49 -18.32 2.05
C ASP A 134 -9.20 -18.33 0.53
N VAL A 135 -10.20 -18.67 -0.30
CA VAL A 135 -10.11 -18.58 -1.76
C VAL A 135 -9.98 -17.13 -2.24
N GLU A 136 -10.79 -16.21 -1.70
CA GLU A 136 -10.69 -14.80 -2.11
C GLU A 136 -9.37 -14.18 -1.65
N ALA A 137 -8.87 -14.51 -0.45
CA ALA A 137 -7.55 -14.05 0.01
C ALA A 137 -6.45 -14.50 -0.96
N ALA A 138 -6.38 -15.80 -1.27
CA ALA A 138 -5.39 -16.35 -2.21
C ALA A 138 -5.47 -15.69 -3.59
N LYS A 139 -6.69 -15.45 -4.09
CA LYS A 139 -6.92 -14.81 -5.39
C LYS A 139 -6.47 -13.34 -5.40
N ILE A 140 -6.77 -12.57 -4.35
CA ILE A 140 -6.32 -11.18 -4.25
C ILE A 140 -4.79 -11.13 -4.15
N SER A 141 -4.19 -11.95 -3.29
CA SER A 141 -2.73 -12.02 -3.11
C SER A 141 -2.01 -12.43 -4.40
N GLN A 142 -2.49 -13.45 -5.11
CA GLN A 142 -1.92 -13.87 -6.40
C GLN A 142 -2.00 -12.74 -7.43
N ARG A 143 -3.12 -12.01 -7.47
CA ARG A 143 -3.25 -10.83 -8.35
C ARG A 143 -2.30 -9.73 -7.93
N PHE A 144 -2.09 -9.49 -6.63
CA PHE A 144 -1.13 -8.52 -6.14
C PHE A 144 0.27 -8.89 -6.63
N VAL A 145 0.75 -10.10 -6.34
CA VAL A 145 2.10 -10.60 -6.75
C VAL A 145 2.32 -10.45 -8.25
N ARG A 146 1.32 -10.77 -9.07
CA ARG A 146 1.42 -10.63 -10.53
C ARG A 146 1.66 -9.18 -10.97
N ASN A 147 1.08 -8.22 -10.26
CA ASN A 147 1.12 -6.80 -10.64
C ASN A 147 2.17 -6.00 -9.86
N SER A 148 2.60 -6.45 -8.68
CA SER A 148 3.55 -5.74 -7.81
C SER A 148 4.90 -5.53 -8.49
N LYS A 149 5.31 -6.43 -9.39
CA LYS A 149 6.49 -6.25 -10.25
C LYS A 149 6.49 -4.93 -11.04
N TYR A 150 5.32 -4.39 -11.40
CA TYR A 150 5.24 -3.10 -12.08
C TYR A 150 5.50 -1.95 -11.10
N LEU A 151 4.95 -2.03 -9.88
CA LEU A 151 5.24 -1.07 -8.81
C LEU A 151 6.74 -1.06 -8.48
N TYR A 152 7.34 -2.22 -8.23
CA TYR A 152 8.77 -2.30 -7.90
C TYR A 152 9.68 -1.88 -9.06
N GLY A 153 9.29 -2.20 -10.29
CA GLY A 153 9.95 -1.66 -11.48
C GLY A 153 9.90 -0.14 -11.55
N ALA A 154 8.77 0.49 -11.20
CA ALA A 154 8.63 1.94 -11.18
C ALA A 154 9.47 2.57 -10.06
N LEU A 155 9.43 1.99 -8.86
CA LEU A 155 10.20 2.43 -7.70
C LEU A 155 11.73 2.33 -7.90
N SER A 156 12.19 1.38 -8.72
CA SER A 156 13.61 1.24 -9.10
C SER A 156 14.02 2.09 -10.31
N GLY A 157 13.09 2.84 -10.92
CA GLY A 157 13.34 3.62 -12.13
C GLY A 157 13.54 2.77 -13.41
N THR A 158 13.32 1.45 -13.33
CA THR A 158 13.54 0.52 -14.46
C THR A 158 12.29 0.35 -15.33
N TYR A 159 11.11 0.72 -14.83
CA TYR A 159 9.85 0.54 -15.53
C TYR A 159 9.50 1.72 -16.44
N LYS A 160 9.28 1.43 -17.72
CA LYS A 160 8.89 2.40 -18.76
C LYS A 160 7.45 2.20 -19.27
N GLY A 161 6.63 1.44 -18.55
CA GLY A 161 5.26 1.15 -18.96
C GLY A 161 4.23 2.09 -18.33
N GLN A 162 2.96 1.84 -18.64
CA GLN A 162 1.82 2.67 -18.21
C GLN A 162 0.93 1.98 -17.16
N MET A 163 1.42 0.90 -16.52
CA MET A 163 0.65 0.16 -15.49
C MET A 163 0.78 0.79 -14.10
N VAL A 164 1.58 1.85 -13.95
CA VAL A 164 1.78 2.57 -12.70
C VAL A 164 1.54 4.04 -12.97
N HIS A 165 0.66 4.65 -12.18
CA HIS A 165 0.51 6.09 -12.09
C HIS A 165 1.39 6.60 -10.95
N VAL A 166 2.14 7.66 -11.21
CA VAL A 166 2.89 8.39 -10.18
C VAL A 166 2.24 9.76 -10.03
N ALA A 167 1.74 10.03 -8.83
CA ALA A 167 1.23 11.34 -8.45
C ALA A 167 2.25 12.01 -7.52
N HIS A 168 2.75 13.17 -7.94
CA HIS A 168 3.64 14.00 -7.14
C HIS A 168 2.79 14.93 -6.26
N HIS A 169 2.96 14.83 -4.95
CA HIS A 169 2.24 15.65 -3.98
C HIS A 169 3.20 16.65 -3.36
N GLU A 170 2.97 17.94 -3.67
CA GLU A 170 3.58 19.06 -2.95
C GLU A 170 2.61 19.50 -1.86
N ILE A 171 3.09 19.66 -0.62
CA ILE A 171 2.27 20.09 0.51
C ILE A 171 2.70 21.51 0.90
N GLU A 172 1.82 22.49 0.72
CA GLU A 172 2.02 23.83 1.25
C GLU A 172 1.91 23.80 2.79
N ARG A 173 2.92 24.34 3.48
CA ARG A 173 2.87 24.45 4.95
C ARG A 173 1.87 25.54 5.34
N PRO A 174 0.95 25.29 6.28
CA PRO A 174 0.15 26.37 6.87
C PRO A 174 1.09 27.37 7.56
N GLN A 175 0.90 28.66 7.28
CA GLN A 175 1.64 29.78 7.86
C GLN A 175 1.23 30.05 9.31
#